data_AF-A0A377K8X4-F1
#
_entry.id   AF-A0A377K8X4-F1
#
_cell.length_a   1.000
_cell.length_b   1.000
_cell.length_c   1.000
_cell.angle_alpha   90.00
_cell.angle_beta   90.00
_cell.angle_gamma   90.00
#
_symmetry.space_group_name_H-M   'P 1'
#
loop_
_entity.id
_entity.type
_entity.pdbx_description
1 polymer ?
#
loop_
_entity_poly.entity_id
_entity_poly.type
_entity_poly.pdbx_seq_one_letter_code
_entity_poly.pdbx_strand_id
1 'polypeptide(L)'
;MLTVRVSRSSTINVKHIVYSVPSRLVGQLLRVRLWDDRLSRYVGSSEVMSCPRVRPEKGKTRAHRIDFRHVIDSLAKKPGAFCHATLRNDILPDDELRRLWRRLCNHLESDMAGRLMVHALKLAAGYDDISVVAKGMEQMLNPPGNVDLHRLMRFLGIKEKALPVVNVIQHNLSSYEQLLRGKGGSQ
;
A
#
# COMPACT_ATOMS: atom_id res chain seq x y z
N MET A 1 2.49 24.49 19.03
CA MET A 1 3.25 23.84 17.94
C MET A 1 3.68 22.46 18.43
N LEU A 2 3.55 21.41 17.62
CA LEU A 2 3.84 20.02 18.04
C LEU A 2 4.93 19.43 17.16
N THR A 3 5.78 18.56 17.71
CA THR A 3 6.77 17.80 16.93
C THR A 3 6.39 16.33 16.95
N VAL A 4 6.26 15.71 15.78
CA VAL A 4 5.83 14.32 15.64
C VAL A 4 6.72 13.58 14.65
N ARG A 5 7.05 12.33 14.96
CA ARG A 5 7.82 11.46 14.06
C ARG A 5 6.89 10.75 13.08
N VAL A 6 7.27 10.69 11.82
CA VAL A 6 6.55 9.92 10.80
C VAL A 6 6.79 8.43 11.02
N SER A 7 5.70 7.67 11.12
CA SER A 7 5.75 6.20 11.26
C SER A 7 6.21 5.52 9.96
N ARG A 8 6.53 4.22 10.05
CA ARG A 8 6.85 3.39 8.88
C ARG A 8 5.69 3.20 7.91
N SER A 9 4.45 3.42 8.37
CA SER A 9 3.22 3.37 7.57
C SER A 9 2.88 4.71 6.92
N SER A 10 3.81 5.67 6.91
CA SER A 10 3.61 7.01 6.35
C SER A 10 2.47 7.77 7.03
N THR A 11 2.34 7.65 8.37
CA THR A 11 1.30 8.35 9.14
C THR A 11 1.89 9.09 10.34
N ILE A 12 1.19 10.12 10.80
CA ILE A 12 1.47 10.86 12.04
C ILE A 12 0.22 10.88 12.92
N ASN A 13 0.39 10.92 14.24
CA ASN A 13 -0.71 11.08 15.19
C ASN A 13 -0.66 12.49 15.78
N VAL A 14 -1.75 13.25 15.64
CA VAL A 14 -1.87 14.61 16.16
C VAL A 14 -3.22 14.70 16.89
N LYS A 15 -3.18 14.91 18.22
CA LYS A 15 -4.38 15.06 19.06
C LYS A 15 -5.42 13.94 18.83
N HIS A 16 -4.96 12.68 18.89
CA HIS A 16 -5.78 11.47 18.68
C HIS A 16 -6.32 11.26 17.25
N ILE A 17 -5.84 12.04 16.28
CA ILE A 17 -6.20 11.90 14.88
C ILE A 17 -4.99 11.40 14.10
N VAL A 18 -5.19 10.34 13.32
CA VAL A 18 -4.15 9.79 12.44
C VAL A 18 -4.24 10.48 11.08
N TYR A 19 -3.14 11.08 10.64
CA TYR A 19 -3.03 11.70 9.32
C TYR A 19 -2.00 10.95 8.48
N SER A 20 -2.32 10.68 7.21
CA SER A 20 -1.31 10.23 6.25
C SER A 20 -0.34 11.35 5.87
N VAL A 21 0.89 10.99 5.50
CA VAL A 21 1.92 11.87 4.95
C VAL A 21 2.66 11.16 3.81
N PRO A 22 3.21 11.87 2.81
CA PRO A 22 3.96 11.24 1.73
C PRO A 22 5.06 10.28 2.23
N SER A 23 5.17 9.10 1.63
CA SER A 23 6.11 8.04 2.03
C SER A 23 7.58 8.48 2.05
N ARG A 24 7.96 9.47 1.23
CA ARG A 24 9.29 10.10 1.25
C ARG A 24 9.68 10.73 2.60
N LEU A 25 8.69 11.01 3.46
CA LEU A 25 8.90 11.61 4.79
C LEU A 25 8.99 10.56 5.91
N VAL A 26 8.92 9.26 5.61
CA VAL A 26 9.01 8.20 6.61
C VAL A 26 10.30 8.33 7.42
N GLY A 27 10.17 8.27 8.76
CA GLY A 27 11.30 8.41 9.70
C GLY A 27 11.70 9.85 10.01
N GLN A 28 11.20 10.85 9.28
CA GLN A 28 11.47 12.27 9.53
C GLN A 28 10.70 12.79 10.76
N LEU A 29 11.21 13.85 11.37
CA LEU A 29 10.52 14.63 12.40
C LEU A 29 9.82 15.82 11.76
N LEU A 30 8.49 15.87 11.89
CA LEU A 30 7.67 16.95 11.36
C LEU A 30 7.26 17.90 12.48
N ARG A 31 7.41 19.19 12.18
CA ARG A 31 6.84 20.28 12.96
C ARG A 31 5.42 20.51 12.49
N VAL A 32 4.44 20.34 13.36
CA VAL A 32 3.02 20.49 13.05
C VAL A 32 2.47 21.76 13.69
N ARG A 33 1.89 22.61 12.85
CA ARG A 33 1.06 23.74 13.26
C ARG A 33 -0.39 23.38 13.04
N LEU A 34 -1.20 23.58 14.08
CA LEU A 34 -2.61 23.23 14.10
C LEU A 34 -3.41 24.52 14.24
N TRP A 35 -4.27 24.79 13.26
CA TRP A 35 -5.26 25.85 13.31
C TRP A 35 -6.63 25.24 13.60
N ASP A 36 -7.67 26.06 13.61
CA ASP A 36 -9.03 25.58 13.89
C ASP A 36 -9.62 24.79 12.70
N ASP A 37 -9.28 25.18 11.48
CA ASP A 37 -9.73 24.65 10.20
C ASP A 37 -8.72 23.71 9.52
N ARG A 38 -7.42 23.91 9.75
CA ARG A 38 -6.34 23.21 9.03
C ARG A 38 -5.18 22.76 9.91
N LEU A 39 -4.37 21.90 9.33
CA LEU A 39 -3.12 21.40 9.88
C LEU A 39 -2.03 21.53 8.81
N SER A 40 -0.93 22.22 9.12
CA SER A 40 0.27 22.30 8.26
C SER A 40 1.45 21.59 8.91
N ARG A 41 2.23 20.90 8.08
CA ARG A 41 3.44 20.16 8.46
C ARG A 41 4.66 20.80 7.82
N TYR A 42 5.72 20.92 8.61
CA TYR A 42 6.98 21.55 8.24
C TYR A 42 8.15 20.58 8.46
N VAL A 43 9.12 20.63 7.56
CA VAL A 43 10.47 20.06 7.76
C VAL A 43 11.43 21.25 7.86
N GLY A 44 12.04 21.43 9.03
CA GLY A 44 12.78 22.65 9.34
C GLY A 44 11.86 23.88 9.33
N SER A 45 12.09 24.79 8.38
CA SER A 45 11.29 26.01 8.13
C SER A 45 10.33 25.89 6.93
N SER A 46 10.49 24.88 6.06
CA SER A 46 9.66 24.73 4.86
C SER A 46 8.37 23.98 5.15
N GLU A 47 7.24 24.53 4.68
CA GLU A 47 5.95 23.84 4.68
C GLU A 47 5.96 22.75 3.61
N VAL A 48 5.66 21.52 4.02
CA VAL A 48 5.65 20.37 3.10
C VAL A 48 4.24 19.99 2.68
N MET A 49 3.25 20.18 3.56
CA MET A 49 1.87 19.80 3.30
C MET A 49 0.90 20.44 4.29
N SER A 50 -0.24 20.89 3.79
CA SER A 50 -1.42 21.26 4.59
C SER A 50 -2.60 20.33 4.31
N CYS A 51 -3.46 20.10 5.30
CA CYS A 51 -4.77 19.49 5.05
C CYS A 51 -5.82 20.04 6.03
N PRO A 52 -7.12 19.84 5.74
CA PRO A 52 -8.18 20.15 6.68
C PRO A 52 -7.98 19.41 8.01
N ARG A 53 -8.31 20.09 9.11
CA ARG A 53 -8.33 19.50 10.43
C ARG A 53 -9.61 18.69 10.59
N VAL A 54 -9.46 17.41 10.89
CA VAL A 54 -10.58 16.53 11.20
C VAL A 54 -10.82 16.52 12.71
N ARG A 55 -12.06 16.29 13.13
CA ARG A 55 -12.42 16.04 14.54
C ARG A 55 -13.07 14.66 14.63
N PRO A 56 -12.88 13.91 15.73
CA PRO A 56 -13.62 12.68 15.94
C PRO A 56 -15.12 12.91 15.89
N GLU A 57 -15.86 11.96 15.34
CA GLU A 57 -17.32 11.96 15.40
C GLU A 57 -17.78 11.86 16.87
N LYS A 58 -19.00 12.32 17.15
CA LYS A 58 -19.59 12.24 18.50
C LYS A 58 -19.55 10.78 19.00
N GLY A 59 -18.99 10.57 20.19
CA GLY A 59 -18.84 9.25 20.80
C GLY A 59 -17.57 8.48 20.41
N LYS A 60 -16.77 8.96 19.45
CA LYS A 60 -15.47 8.37 19.10
C LYS A 60 -14.32 9.17 19.72
N THR A 61 -13.31 8.48 20.22
CA THR A 61 -12.09 9.10 20.78
C THR A 61 -10.99 9.31 19.73
N ARG A 62 -11.12 8.68 18.55
CA ARG A 62 -10.13 8.69 17.48
C ARG A 62 -10.79 8.98 16.13
N ALA A 63 -10.05 9.64 15.26
CA ALA A 63 -10.45 9.88 13.87
C ALA A 63 -9.25 9.64 12.95
N HIS A 64 -9.49 9.33 11.68
CA HIS A 64 -8.44 9.15 10.69
C HIS A 64 -8.69 10.06 9.49
N ARG A 65 -7.62 10.60 8.91
CA ARG A 65 -7.62 11.33 7.64
C ARG A 65 -6.48 10.80 6.80
N ILE A 66 -6.81 9.79 6.00
CA ILE A 66 -5.86 9.09 5.13
C ILE A 66 -6.12 9.52 3.69
N ASP A 67 -5.06 9.93 3.01
CA ASP A 67 -5.01 10.02 1.57
C ASP A 67 -4.21 8.82 1.06
N PHE A 68 -4.86 8.00 0.26
CA PHE A 68 -4.26 6.77 -0.26
C PHE A 68 -3.02 7.05 -1.12
N ARG A 69 -2.94 8.21 -1.78
CA ARG A 69 -1.80 8.61 -2.62
C ARG A 69 -0.49 8.65 -1.84
N HIS A 70 -0.57 8.87 -0.53
CA HIS A 70 0.61 8.87 0.36
C HIS A 70 1.16 7.48 0.68
N VAL A 71 0.30 6.46 0.69
CA VAL A 71 0.65 5.10 1.10
C VAL A 71 0.78 4.14 -0.08
N ILE A 72 0.19 4.47 -1.22
CA ILE A 72 0.04 3.54 -2.34
C ILE A 72 1.37 3.10 -2.94
N ASP A 73 2.37 3.97 -2.98
CA ASP A 73 3.71 3.62 -3.48
C ASP A 73 4.40 2.56 -2.62
N SER A 74 4.22 2.63 -1.30
CA SER A 74 4.75 1.63 -0.38
C SER A 74 3.95 0.33 -0.46
N LEU A 75 2.63 0.42 -0.60
CA LEU A 75 1.76 -0.75 -0.75
C LEU A 75 1.99 -1.49 -2.07
N ALA A 76 2.24 -0.78 -3.17
CA ALA A 76 2.54 -1.38 -4.47
C ALA A 76 3.79 -2.27 -4.45
N LYS A 77 4.75 -1.99 -3.56
CA LYS A 77 5.94 -2.84 -3.35
C LYS A 77 5.61 -4.13 -2.58
N LYS A 78 4.56 -4.11 -1.74
CA LYS A 78 4.09 -5.27 -0.95
C LYS A 78 2.56 -5.32 -0.90
N PRO A 79 1.89 -5.72 -2.01
CA PRO A 79 0.43 -5.60 -2.12
C PRO A 79 -0.34 -6.42 -1.07
N GLY A 80 0.18 -7.58 -0.66
CA GLY A 80 -0.43 -8.41 0.38
C GLY A 80 -0.58 -7.72 1.75
N ALA A 81 0.13 -6.62 2.00
CA ALA A 81 -0.07 -5.82 3.21
C ALA A 81 -1.45 -5.12 3.26
N PHE A 82 -2.09 -4.91 2.12
CA PHE A 82 -3.38 -4.21 2.04
C PHE A 82 -4.50 -5.00 2.74
N CYS A 83 -4.55 -6.31 2.54
CA CYS A 83 -5.61 -7.17 3.11
C CYS A 83 -5.64 -7.10 4.64
N HIS A 84 -4.47 -6.95 5.27
CA HIS A 84 -4.29 -6.92 6.72
C HIS A 84 -4.06 -5.50 7.28
N ALA A 85 -4.23 -4.45 6.48
CA ALA A 85 -3.99 -3.09 6.92
C ALA A 85 -5.07 -2.64 7.93
N THR A 86 -4.66 -2.14 9.11
CA THR A 86 -5.57 -1.62 10.13
C THR A 86 -6.41 -0.44 9.61
N LEU A 87 -5.83 0.38 8.74
CA LEU A 87 -6.47 1.55 8.12
C LEU A 87 -7.07 1.24 6.74
N ARG A 88 -7.29 -0.04 6.39
CA ARG A 88 -7.73 -0.45 5.05
C ARG A 88 -8.95 0.32 4.55
N ASN A 89 -9.97 0.47 5.40
CA ASN A 89 -11.20 1.18 5.03
C ASN A 89 -10.97 2.68 4.83
N ASP A 90 -9.99 3.27 5.55
CA ASP A 90 -9.60 4.68 5.41
C ASP A 90 -8.73 4.92 4.16
N ILE A 91 -8.02 3.88 3.67
CA ILE A 91 -7.26 3.92 2.41
C ILE A 91 -8.20 3.92 1.21
N LEU A 92 -9.42 3.39 1.34
CA LEU A 92 -10.42 3.41 0.26
C LEU A 92 -11.15 4.77 0.27
N PRO A 93 -10.89 5.64 -0.72
CA PRO A 93 -11.34 7.03 -0.66
C PRO A 93 -12.86 7.18 -0.85
N ASP A 94 -13.46 6.35 -1.71
CA ASP A 94 -14.87 6.44 -2.09
C ASP A 94 -15.61 5.10 -1.91
N ASP A 95 -16.94 5.16 -2.01
CA ASP A 95 -17.80 3.98 -1.88
C ASP A 95 -17.72 3.05 -3.10
N GLU A 96 -17.31 3.57 -4.27
CA GLU A 96 -17.12 2.79 -5.49
C GLU A 96 -15.98 1.78 -5.32
N LEU A 97 -14.82 2.23 -4.86
CA LEU A 97 -13.67 1.40 -4.54
C LEU A 97 -13.96 0.45 -3.37
N ARG A 98 -14.78 0.86 -2.39
CA ARG A 98 -15.25 -0.06 -1.34
C ARG A 98 -16.18 -1.15 -1.86
N ARG A 99 -17.03 -0.84 -2.85
CA ARG A 99 -17.86 -1.85 -3.54
C ARG A 99 -17.00 -2.79 -4.38
N LEU A 100 -16.07 -2.23 -5.16
CA LEU A 100 -15.11 -3.00 -5.96
C LEU A 100 -14.32 -3.97 -5.08
N TRP A 101 -13.77 -3.50 -3.96
CA TRP A 101 -13.06 -4.36 -3.00
C TRP A 101 -13.90 -5.55 -2.54
N ARG A 102 -15.15 -5.30 -2.12
CA ARG A 102 -16.06 -6.39 -1.69
C ARG A 102 -16.31 -7.40 -2.79
N ARG A 103 -16.49 -6.94 -4.04
CA ARG A 103 -16.65 -7.84 -5.19
C ARG A 103 -15.39 -8.65 -5.45
N LEU A 104 -14.21 -8.04 -5.41
CA LEU A 104 -12.95 -8.75 -5.58
C LEU A 104 -12.77 -9.84 -4.52
N CYS A 105 -13.11 -9.56 -3.26
CA CYS A 105 -13.08 -10.57 -2.19
C CYS A 105 -14.08 -11.72 -2.39
N ASN A 106 -15.21 -11.48 -3.07
CA ASN A 106 -16.21 -12.53 -3.32
C ASN A 106 -15.82 -13.45 -4.48
N HIS A 107 -15.01 -12.97 -5.43
CA HIS A 107 -14.66 -13.72 -6.64
C HIS A 107 -13.24 -14.29 -6.62
N LEU A 108 -12.35 -13.80 -5.75
CA LEU A 108 -10.92 -14.11 -5.76
C LEU A 108 -10.38 -14.37 -4.36
N GLU A 109 -9.31 -15.15 -4.31
CA GLU A 109 -8.49 -15.33 -3.11
C GLU A 109 -7.94 -13.99 -2.59
N SER A 110 -7.83 -13.89 -1.26
CA SER A 110 -7.48 -12.64 -0.55
C SER A 110 -6.19 -11.99 -1.07
N ASP A 111 -5.14 -12.76 -1.37
CA ASP A 111 -3.87 -12.21 -1.87
C ASP A 111 -4.04 -11.59 -3.27
N MET A 112 -4.77 -12.26 -4.17
CA MET A 112 -5.00 -11.76 -5.52
C MET A 112 -5.94 -10.55 -5.52
N ALA A 113 -7.02 -10.59 -4.73
CA ALA A 113 -7.90 -9.45 -4.52
C ALA A 113 -7.12 -8.23 -4.00
N GLY A 114 -6.26 -8.44 -3.00
CA GLY A 114 -5.38 -7.40 -2.43
C GLY A 114 -4.43 -6.81 -3.46
N ARG A 115 -3.79 -7.67 -4.26
CA ARG A 115 -2.90 -7.25 -5.35
C ARG A 115 -3.64 -6.39 -6.37
N LEU A 116 -4.76 -6.88 -6.90
CA LEU A 116 -5.56 -6.13 -7.86
C LEU A 116 -6.02 -4.79 -7.29
N MET A 117 -6.47 -4.77 -6.03
CA MET A 117 -6.94 -3.54 -5.39
C MET A 117 -5.84 -2.50 -5.25
N VAL A 118 -4.64 -2.91 -4.83
CA VAL A 118 -3.48 -2.02 -4.73
C VAL A 118 -3.07 -1.49 -6.09
N HIS A 119 -3.09 -2.33 -7.14
CA HIS A 119 -2.79 -1.86 -8.49
C HIS A 119 -3.86 -0.92 -9.05
N ALA A 120 -5.14 -1.17 -8.75
CA ALA A 120 -6.24 -0.27 -9.09
C ALA A 120 -6.07 1.10 -8.42
N LEU A 121 -5.78 1.12 -7.12
CA LEU A 121 -5.47 2.35 -6.39
C LEU A 121 -4.21 3.03 -6.95
N LYS A 122 -3.18 2.29 -7.34
CA LYS A 122 -1.95 2.85 -7.93
C LYS A 122 -2.23 3.50 -9.28
N LEU A 123 -3.07 2.87 -10.10
CA LEU A 123 -3.54 3.42 -11.37
C LEU A 123 -4.35 4.69 -11.12
N ALA A 124 -5.32 4.64 -10.20
CA ALA A 124 -6.17 5.76 -9.83
C ALA A 124 -5.40 6.95 -9.23
N ALA A 125 -4.24 6.71 -8.59
CA ALA A 125 -3.39 7.79 -8.09
C ALA A 125 -2.86 8.70 -9.21
N GLY A 126 -2.79 8.20 -10.46
CA GLY A 126 -2.39 8.95 -11.65
C GLY A 126 -3.54 9.62 -12.41
N TYR A 127 -4.80 9.39 -12.01
CA TYR A 127 -5.97 10.04 -12.61
C TYR A 127 -6.54 11.10 -11.67
N ASP A 128 -7.16 12.12 -12.25
CA ASP A 128 -7.95 13.12 -11.51
C ASP A 128 -9.27 12.52 -11.03
N ASP A 129 -9.94 11.74 -11.90
CA ASP A 129 -11.15 11.01 -11.58
C ASP A 129 -10.85 9.54 -11.24
N ILE A 130 -10.94 9.24 -9.95
CA ILE A 130 -10.69 7.90 -9.38
C ILE A 130 -11.77 6.90 -9.82
N SER A 131 -12.99 7.37 -10.06
CA SER A 131 -14.15 6.54 -10.43
C SER A 131 -13.98 5.82 -11.77
N VAL A 132 -13.18 6.37 -12.67
CA VAL A 132 -12.90 5.76 -13.99
C VAL A 132 -12.31 4.36 -13.83
N VAL A 133 -11.37 4.20 -12.89
CA VAL A 133 -10.73 2.90 -12.63
C VAL A 133 -11.73 1.92 -12.01
N ALA A 134 -12.54 2.38 -11.05
CA ALA A 134 -13.54 1.54 -10.40
C ALA A 134 -14.57 1.02 -11.42
N LYS A 135 -15.13 1.91 -12.25
CA LYS A 135 -16.09 1.55 -13.31
C LYS A 135 -15.49 0.61 -14.35
N GLY A 136 -14.25 0.87 -14.78
CA GLY A 136 -13.53 0.00 -15.71
C GLY A 136 -13.38 -1.42 -15.17
N MET A 137 -12.96 -1.57 -13.90
CA MET A 137 -12.86 -2.88 -13.27
C MET A 137 -14.23 -3.54 -13.06
N GLU A 138 -15.26 -2.77 -12.66
CA GLU A 138 -16.61 -3.29 -12.48
C GLU A 138 -17.19 -3.87 -13.77
N GLN A 139 -17.01 -3.19 -14.91
CA GLN A 139 -17.45 -3.69 -16.22
C GLN A 139 -16.81 -5.03 -16.58
N MET A 140 -15.55 -5.24 -16.18
CA MET A 140 -14.80 -6.47 -16.43
C MET A 140 -15.19 -7.60 -15.46
N LEU A 141 -15.77 -7.26 -14.31
CA LEU A 141 -16.33 -8.19 -13.31
C LEU A 141 -17.81 -8.53 -13.57
N ASN A 142 -18.49 -7.84 -14.50
CA ASN A 142 -19.92 -7.98 -14.78
C ASN A 142 -20.36 -9.14 -15.72
N PRO A 143 -19.53 -9.75 -16.59
CA PRO A 143 -20.01 -10.84 -17.44
C PRO A 143 -20.42 -12.07 -16.61
N PRO A 144 -21.47 -12.82 -16.98
CA PRO A 144 -21.76 -14.11 -16.40
C PRO A 144 -20.67 -15.10 -16.82
N GLY A 145 -19.66 -15.28 -15.98
CA GLY A 145 -18.51 -16.12 -16.28
C GLY A 145 -17.39 -15.99 -15.25
N ASN A 146 -16.36 -16.83 -15.41
CA ASN A 146 -15.15 -16.77 -14.59
C ASN A 146 -14.44 -15.42 -14.83
N VAL A 147 -13.97 -14.79 -13.76
CA VAL A 147 -13.29 -13.49 -13.84
C VAL A 147 -12.03 -13.63 -14.70
N ASP A 148 -11.96 -12.89 -15.82
CA ASP A 148 -10.77 -12.89 -16.69
C ASP A 148 -9.64 -12.09 -16.03
N LEU A 149 -8.85 -12.81 -15.25
CA LEU A 149 -7.73 -12.29 -14.48
C LEU A 149 -6.66 -11.66 -15.39
N HIS A 150 -6.40 -12.26 -16.55
CA HIS A 150 -5.41 -11.74 -17.50
C HIS A 150 -5.84 -10.39 -18.06
N ARG A 151 -7.12 -10.23 -18.38
CA ARG A 151 -7.66 -8.95 -18.85
C ARG A 151 -7.55 -7.87 -17.76
N LEU A 152 -7.89 -8.19 -16.51
CA LEU A 152 -7.76 -7.27 -15.36
C LEU A 152 -6.30 -6.87 -15.13
N MET A 153 -5.38 -7.84 -15.13
CA MET A 153 -3.95 -7.59 -14.95
C MET A 153 -3.38 -6.70 -16.06
N ARG A 154 -3.79 -6.93 -17.31
CA ARG A 154 -3.41 -6.08 -18.45
C ARG A 154 -3.93 -4.65 -18.30
N PHE A 155 -5.21 -4.49 -17.93
CA PHE A 155 -5.82 -3.18 -17.69
C PHE A 155 -5.08 -2.40 -16.59
N LEU A 156 -4.68 -3.09 -15.53
CA LEU A 156 -3.94 -2.53 -14.41
C LEU A 156 -2.44 -2.35 -14.67
N GLY A 157 -1.93 -2.75 -15.85
CA GLY A 157 -0.51 -2.70 -16.17
C GLY A 157 0.35 -3.60 -15.28
N ILE A 158 -0.23 -4.65 -14.69
CA ILE A 158 0.49 -5.63 -13.87
C ILE A 158 1.34 -6.47 -14.80
N LYS A 159 2.65 -6.23 -14.78
CA LYS A 159 3.61 -7.08 -15.48
C LYS A 159 3.82 -8.34 -14.66
N GLU A 160 3.45 -9.49 -15.20
CA GLU A 160 3.90 -10.75 -14.65
C GLU A 160 5.43 -10.80 -14.73
N LYS A 161 6.07 -10.98 -13.58
CA LYS A 161 7.51 -11.19 -13.54
C LYS A 161 7.75 -12.58 -14.10
N ALA A 162 8.21 -12.68 -15.35
CA ALA A 162 8.69 -13.93 -15.90
C ALA A 162 9.78 -14.44 -14.96
N LEU A 163 9.50 -15.56 -14.28
CA LEU A 163 10.52 -16.23 -13.47
C LEU A 163 11.58 -16.76 -14.45
N PRO A 164 12.87 -16.45 -14.25
CA PRO A 164 13.89 -17.09 -15.06
C PRO A 164 13.77 -18.60 -14.84
N VAL A 165 13.87 -19.37 -15.92
CA VAL A 165 13.96 -20.83 -15.82
C VAL A 165 15.26 -21.15 -15.11
N VAL A 166 15.17 -21.41 -13.80
CA VAL A 166 16.32 -21.83 -13.00
C VAL A 166 16.48 -23.32 -13.24
N ASN A 167 17.43 -23.69 -14.09
CA ASN A 167 17.92 -25.06 -14.13
C ASN A 167 18.69 -25.30 -12.83
N VAL A 168 18.02 -25.88 -11.85
CA VAL A 168 18.65 -26.30 -10.59
C VAL A 168 19.56 -27.48 -10.91
N ILE A 169 20.85 -27.21 -11.12
CA ILE A 169 21.86 -28.25 -11.17
C ILE A 169 22.11 -28.68 -9.73
N GLN A 170 21.51 -29.81 -9.34
CA GLN A 170 21.81 -30.42 -8.05
C GLN A 170 23.23 -30.99 -8.11
N HIS A 171 24.17 -30.34 -7.41
CA HIS A 171 25.52 -30.87 -7.28
C HIS A 171 25.50 -32.20 -6.52
N ASN A 172 26.36 -33.13 -6.93
CA ASN A 172 26.57 -34.38 -6.22
C ASN A 172 27.09 -34.08 -4.81
N LEU A 173 26.55 -34.75 -3.80
CA LEU A 173 26.91 -34.58 -2.38
C LEU A 173 28.41 -34.80 -2.13
N SER A 174 29.07 -35.62 -2.96
CA SER A 174 30.51 -35.86 -2.90
C SER A 174 31.38 -34.61 -3.15
N SER A 175 30.87 -33.60 -3.87
CA SER A 175 31.58 -32.33 -4.08
C SER A 175 31.72 -31.49 -2.81
N TYR A 176 30.84 -31.69 -1.81
CA TYR A 176 30.94 -31.01 -0.51
C TYR A 176 31.96 -31.67 0.43
N GLU A 177 32.18 -32.98 0.30
CA GLU A 177 33.17 -33.69 1.14
C GLU A 177 34.59 -33.18 0.93
N GLN A 178 34.93 -32.74 -0.29
CA GLN A 178 36.25 -32.18 -0.60
C GLN A 178 36.51 -30.84 0.10
N LEU A 179 35.47 -30.04 0.35
CA LEU A 179 35.58 -28.78 1.09
C LEU A 179 35.76 -29.00 2.60
N LEU A 180 35.24 -30.10 3.14
CA LEU A 180 35.38 -30.47 4.55
C LEU A 180 36.76 -31.08 4.86
N ARG A 181 37.42 -31.71 3.88
CA ARG A 181 38.76 -32.31 4.04
C ARG A 181 39.92 -31.30 3.99
N GLY A 182 39.67 -30.03 3.65
CA GLY A 182 40.71 -28.99 3.49
C GLY A 182 41.17 -28.27 4.76
N LYS A 183 40.69 -28.64 5.96
CA LYS A 183 41.15 -28.08 7.25
C LYS A 183 41.28 -29.17 8.32
N GLY A 184 42.10 -30.18 8.05
CA GLY A 184 42.76 -30.97 9.09
C GLY A 184 44.21 -30.55 9.12
N GLY A 185 44.63 -29.82 10.16
CA GLY A 185 45.99 -29.30 10.27
C GLY A 185 47.04 -30.40 10.20
N SER A 186 48.06 -30.21 9.36
CA SER A 186 49.33 -30.89 9.52
C SER A 186 49.92 -30.51 10.87
N GLN A 187 50.26 -31.54 11.64
CA GLN A 187 51.17 -31.49 12.80
C GLN A 187 52.55 -30.97 12.40
#